data_AF-A0A6C0EH63-F1
#
_entry.id   AF-A0A6C0EH63-F1
#
_cell.length_a   1.000
_cell.length_b   1.000
_cell.length_c   1.000
_cell.angle_alpha   90.00
_cell.angle_beta   90.00
_cell.angle_gamma   90.00
#
_symmetry.space_group_name_H-M   'P 1'
#
loop_
_entity.id
_entity.type
_entity.pdbx_description
1 polymer ?
#
loop_
_entity_poly.entity_id
_entity_poly.type
_entity_poly.pdbx_seq_one_letter_code
_entity_poly.pdbx_strand_id
1 'polypeptide(L)' 'MDIQKAFEILEINSVDISLEKLKKKYHKLALKYHPDKNGNTIESKEKFQKINDAYFYVKSEIENDATGSSSNASNA' A
#
# COMPACT_ATOMS: atom_id res chain seq x y z
N MET A 1 2.58 1.16 11.66
CA MET A 1 2.20 1.91 10.44
C MET A 1 0.72 2.19 10.58
N ASP A 2 0.29 3.44 10.49
CA ASP A 2 -1.12 3.82 10.64
C ASP A 2 -1.81 3.87 9.28
N ILE A 3 -3.10 3.52 9.21
CA ILE A 3 -3.87 3.52 7.95
C ILE A 3 -3.92 4.91 7.30
N GLN A 4 -4.06 5.96 8.11
CA GLN A 4 -4.04 7.36 7.65
C GLN A 4 -2.69 7.70 7.00
N LYS A 5 -1.59 7.27 7.63
CA LYS A 5 -0.23 7.50 7.13
C LYS A 5 0.04 6.70 5.85
N ALA A 6 -0.49 5.49 5.75
CA ALA A 6 -0.41 4.69 4.54
C ALA A 6 -1.17 5.33 3.37
N PHE A 7 -2.36 5.90 3.63
CA PHE A 7 -3.12 6.66 2.62
C PHE A 7 -2.39 7.92 2.15
N GLU A 8 -1.77 8.66 3.06
CA GLU A 8 -0.97 9.83 2.72
C GLU A 8 0.21 9.46 1.80
N ILE A 9 0.94 8.38 2.13
CA ILE A 9 2.06 7.86 1.31
C ILE A 9 1.58 7.41 -0.07
N LEU A 10 0.40 6.79 -0.14
CA LEU A 10 -0.20 6.31 -1.39
C LEU A 10 -0.96 7.42 -2.15
N GLU A 11 -0.93 8.66 -1.67
CA GLU A 11 -1.67 9.80 -2.21
C GLU A 11 -3.17 9.45 -2.43
N ILE A 12 -3.77 8.79 -1.43
CA ILE A 12 -5.17 8.38 -1.37
C ILE A 12 -5.91 9.35 -0.45
N ASN A 13 -6.90 10.06 -1.01
CA ASN A 13 -7.76 10.97 -0.26
C ASN A 13 -9.17 10.39 -0.03
N SER A 14 -9.35 9.08 -0.23
CA SER A 14 -10.64 8.40 -0.06
C SER A 14 -10.51 7.28 0.95
N VAL A 15 -11.46 7.27 1.89
CA VAL A 15 -11.67 6.16 2.84
C VAL A 15 -12.19 4.90 2.16
N ASP A 16 -12.95 5.04 1.07
CA ASP A 16 -13.51 3.93 0.30
C ASP A 16 -12.55 3.49 -0.82
N ILE A 17 -11.45 2.87 -0.40
CA ILE A 17 -10.40 2.36 -1.28
C ILE A 17 -10.62 0.86 -1.56
N SER A 18 -10.87 0.52 -2.82
CA SER A 18 -10.96 -0.88 -3.28
C SER A 18 -9.58 -1.40 -3.70
N LEU A 19 -9.39 -2.73 -3.68
CA LEU A 19 -8.13 -3.37 -4.11
C LEU A 19 -7.66 -2.93 -5.51
N GLU A 20 -8.59 -2.71 -6.45
CA GLU A 20 -8.25 -2.21 -7.78
C GLU A 20 -7.68 -0.79 -7.77
N LYS A 21 -8.31 0.12 -6.99
CA LYS A 21 -7.82 1.50 -6.85
C LYS A 21 -6.46 1.51 -6.15
N LEU A 22 -6.31 0.69 -5.11
CA LEU A 22 -5.05 0.54 -4.38
C LEU A 22 -3.92 0.09 -5.31
N LYS A 23 -4.14 -0.97 -6.12
CA LYS A 23 -3.17 -1.45 -7.12
C LYS A 23 -2.80 -0.39 -8.15
N LYS A 24 -3.80 0.34 -8.69
CA LYS A 24 -3.57 1.44 -9.65
C LYS A 24 -2.70 2.56 -9.04
N LYS A 25 -2.98 2.95 -7.79
CA LYS A 25 -2.22 3.98 -7.07
C LYS A 25 -0.79 3.55 -6.79
N TYR A 26 -0.61 2.34 -6.25
CA TYR A 26 0.69 1.74 -6.01
C TYR A 26 1.53 1.71 -7.30
N HIS A 27 0.98 1.22 -8.41
CA HIS A 27 1.70 1.14 -9.68
C HIS A 27 2.13 2.52 -10.19
N LYS A 28 1.25 3.53 -10.10
CA LYS A 28 1.57 4.91 -10.49
C LYS A 28 2.71 5.50 -9.66
N LEU A 29 2.70 5.28 -8.35
CA LEU A 29 3.74 5.80 -7.44
C LEU A 29 5.05 5.03 -7.57
N ALA A 30 4.98 3.70 -7.68
CA ALA A 30 6.14 2.84 -7.91
C ALA A 30 6.89 3.25 -9.18
N LEU A 31 6.20 3.57 -10.27
CA LEU A 31 6.82 4.08 -11.50
C LEU A 31 7.40 5.49 -11.35
N LYS A 32 6.71 6.37 -10.61
CA LYS A 32 7.15 7.75 -10.36
C LYS A 32 8.44 7.79 -9.52
N TYR A 33 8.51 6.95 -8.50
CA TYR A 33 9.63 6.89 -7.55
C TYR A 33 10.55 5.68 -7.78
N HIS A 34 10.47 5.05 -8.96
CA HIS A 34 11.31 3.88 -9.25
C HIS A 34 12.79 4.30 -9.19
N PRO A 35 13.64 3.58 -8.43
CA PRO A 35 15.03 3.99 -8.26
C PRO A 35 15.79 4.00 -9.60
N ASP A 36 15.51 3.07 -10.51
CA ASP A 36 16.12 3.02 -11.85
C ASP A 36 15.88 4.30 -12.68
N LYS A 37 14.69 4.90 -12.57
CA LYS A 37 14.34 6.16 -13.27
C LYS A 37 14.88 7.41 -12.56
N ASN A 38 15.23 7.29 -11.28
CA ASN A 38 15.65 8.40 -10.41
C ASN A 38 17.13 8.25 -9.98
N GLY A 39 17.95 7.61 -10.82
CA GLY A 39 19.40 7.50 -10.62
C GLY A 39 19.82 6.70 -9.39
N ASN A 40 19.00 5.75 -8.93
CA ASN A 40 19.23 4.91 -7.75
C ASN A 40 19.57 5.70 -6.47
N THR A 41 18.99 6.88 -6.32
CA THR A 41 19.16 7.70 -5.11
C THR A 41 18.57 7.01 -3.88
N ILE A 42 19.22 7.24 -2.72
CA ILE A 42 18.76 6.70 -1.43
C ILE A 42 17.34 7.16 -1.14
N GLU A 43 17.01 8.43 -1.40
CA GLU A 43 15.66 8.96 -1.23
C GLU A 43 14.60 8.21 -2.05
N SER A 44 14.91 7.84 -3.29
CA SER A 44 13.99 7.08 -4.14
C SER A 44 13.78 5.68 -3.61
N LYS A 45 14.86 5.04 -3.12
CA LYS A 45 14.79 3.74 -2.46
C LYS A 45 13.92 3.80 -1.20
N GLU A 46 14.14 4.78 -0.34
CA GLU A 46 13.34 4.96 0.88
C GLU A 46 11.87 5.25 0.59
N LYS A 47 11.58 6.12 -0.39
CA LYS A 47 10.20 6.40 -0.83
C LYS A 47 9.53 5.15 -1.39
N PHE A 48 10.21 4.42 -2.26
CA PHE A 48 9.69 3.19 -2.85
C PHE A 48 9.37 2.15 -1.76
N GLN A 49 10.24 2.01 -0.77
CA GLN A 49 10.06 1.08 0.34
C GLN A 49 8.84 1.47 1.18
N LYS A 50 8.68 2.77 1.51
CA LYS A 50 7.49 3.30 2.21
C LYS A 50 6.19 3.05 1.43
N ILE A 51 6.22 3.23 0.10
CA ILE A 51 5.07 2.97 -0.78
C ILE A 51 4.68 1.49 -0.76
N ASN A 52 5.67 0.59 -0.78
CA ASN A 52 5.45 -0.84 -0.66
C ASN A 52 4.81 -1.21 0.68
N ASP A 53 5.40 -0.75 1.78
CA ASP A 53 4.89 -1.03 3.14
C ASP A 53 3.45 -0.52 3.31
N ALA A 54 3.18 0.69 2.81
CA ALA A 54 1.84 1.27 2.82
C ALA A 54 0.84 0.44 2.01
N TYR A 55 1.24 -0.04 0.84
CA TYR A 55 0.39 -0.87 -0.02
C TYR A 55 0.02 -2.20 0.65
N PHE A 56 1.00 -2.92 1.21
CA PHE A 56 0.74 -4.20 1.88
C PHE A 56 -0.15 -4.03 3.11
N TYR A 57 0.09 -2.97 3.89
CA TYR A 57 -0.72 -2.66 5.07
C TYR A 57 -2.18 -2.38 4.68
N VAL A 58 -2.42 -1.45 3.75
CA VAL A 58 -3.77 -1.10 3.29
C VAL A 58 -4.46 -2.30 2.63
N LYS A 59 -3.73 -3.11 1.87
CA LYS A 59 -4.28 -4.33 1.27
C LYS A 59 -4.81 -5.28 2.35
N SER A 60 -4.05 -5.49 3.41
CA SER A 60 -4.47 -6.33 4.54
C SER A 60 -5.71 -5.75 5.23
N GLU A 61 -5.75 -4.43 5.44
CA GLU A 61 -6.90 -3.77 6.06
C GLU A 61 -8.17 -3.91 5.21
N ILE A 62 -8.09 -3.72 3.89
CA ILE A 62 -9.23 -3.94 2.97
C ILE A 62 -9.70 -5.40 3.01
N GLU A 63 -8.76 -6.36 3.04
CA GLU A 63 -9.08 -7.79 3.12
C GLU A 63 -9.72 -8.15 4.48
N ASN A 64 -9.29 -7.52 5.57
CA ASN A 64 -9.88 -7.68 6.91
C ASN A 64 -11.31 -7.10 6.99
N ASP A 65 -11.53 -5.89 6.45
CA ASP A 65 -12.85 -5.24 6.42
C ASP A 65 -13.86 -6.01 5.57
N ALA A 66 -13.42 -6.57 4.43
CA ALA A 66 -14.26 -7.39 3.57
C ALA A 66 -14.64 -8.76 4.16
N THR A 67 -13.87 -9.24 5.16
CA THR A 67 -14.01 -10.59 5.73
C THR A 67 -14.55 -10.60 7.15
N GLY A 68 -15.22 -9.52 7.58
CA GLY A 68 -15.93 -9.44 8.86
C GLY A 68 -17.15 -10.38 8.97
N SER A 69 -16.96 -11.69 8.85
CA SER A 69 -17.64 -12.76 9.60
C SER A 69 -17.13 -14.18 9.22
N SER A 70 -15.84 -14.51 9.41
CA SER A 70 -15.48 -15.90 9.76
C SER A 70 -14.09 -15.97 10.37
N SER A 71 -14.06 -16.05 11.70
CA SER A 71 -13.09 -16.87 12.40
C SER A 71 -12.97 -18.24 11.71
N ASN A 72 -11.76 -18.67 11.37
CA ASN A 72 -11.39 -20.05 11.62
C ASN A 72 -9.88 -20.16 11.84
N ALA A 73 -9.56 -20.74 12.99
CA ALA A 73 -8.24 -21.08 13.43
C ALA A 73 -7.59 -22.15 12.55
N SER A 74 -6.27 -22.29 12.76
CA SER A 74 -5.45 -23.49 12.62
C SER A 74 -5.19 -24.08 11.23
N ASN A 75 -3.90 -24.18 10.91
CA ASN A 75 -3.19 -25.35 10.36
C ASN A 75 -1.72 -24.93 10.19
N ALA A 76 -0.69 -25.53 10.80
CA ALA A 76 -0.51 -26.68 11.67
C ALA A 76 0.80 -26.48 12.45
#